data_AF-A0A7V3JJP8-F1
#
_entry.id   AF-A0A7V3JJP8-F1
#
_cell.length_a   1.000
_cell.length_b   1.000
_cell.length_c   1.000
_cell.angle_alpha   90.00
_cell.angle_beta   90.00
_cell.angle_gamma   90.00
#
_symmetry.space_group_name_H-M   'P 1'
#
loop_
_entity.id
_entity.type
_entity.pdbx_description
1 polymer ?
#
loop_
_entity_poly.entity_id
_entity_poly.type
_entity_poly.pdbx_seq_one_letter_code
_entity_poly.pdbx_strand_id
1 'polypeptide(L)'
;MKRSTFRVVTRGADGQIRIRDYDSQEDLLKRHIQIGVDDCSTNLALRGLPVFRGLIGPIPEGANIVRYESPEVFETLTKEWSAAKPSQQNKP
;
A
#
# COMPACT_ATOMS: atom_id res chain seq x y z
N MET A 1 1.03 13.40 17.87
CA MET A 1 1.14 12.22 16.99
C MET A 1 0.91 12.69 15.57
N LYS A 2 1.85 12.48 14.63
CA LYS A 2 1.62 12.86 13.23
C LYS A 2 0.48 11.99 12.70
N ARG A 3 -0.58 12.61 12.18
CA ARG A 3 -1.71 11.89 11.58
C ARG A 3 -1.17 11.12 10.36
N SER A 4 -1.27 9.80 10.40
CA SER A 4 -0.97 8.97 9.25
C SER A 4 -2.23 8.87 8.38
N THR A 5 -2.10 9.19 7.10
CA THR A 5 -3.15 8.95 6.12
C THR A 5 -3.08 7.49 5.68
N PHE A 6 -4.20 6.78 5.73
CA PHE A 6 -4.27 5.41 5.25
C PHE A 6 -4.84 5.40 3.84
N ARG A 7 -4.03 5.01 2.87
CA ARG A 7 -4.40 5.00 1.46
C ARG A 7 -4.70 3.58 1.01
N VAL A 8 -5.88 3.35 0.47
CA VAL A 8 -6.25 2.07 -0.16
C VAL A 8 -6.28 2.24 -1.67
N VAL A 9 -5.43 1.52 -2.38
CA VAL A 9 -5.33 1.52 -3.84
C VAL A 9 -5.91 0.23 -4.38
N THR A 10 -6.98 0.32 -5.15
CA THR A 10 -7.65 -0.84 -5.76
C THR A 10 -7.72 -0.69 -7.26
N ARG A 11 -7.87 -1.81 -7.97
CA ARG A 11 -8.19 -1.80 -9.39
C ARG A 11 -9.68 -2.09 -9.58
N GLY A 12 -10.38 -1.24 -10.32
CA GLY A 12 -11.75 -1.53 -10.74
C GLY A 12 -11.78 -2.65 -11.78
N ALA A 13 -12.94 -3.29 -11.96
CA ALA A 13 -13.13 -4.30 -13.01
C ALA A 13 -12.87 -3.76 -14.43
N ASP A 14 -13.01 -2.45 -14.60
CA ASP A 14 -12.71 -1.70 -15.82
C ASP A 14 -11.19 -1.44 -16.02
N GLY A 15 -10.35 -1.87 -15.08
CA GLY A 15 -8.91 -1.71 -15.13
C GLY A 15 -8.38 -0.38 -14.59
N GLN A 16 -9.24 0.59 -14.24
CA GLN A 16 -8.82 1.87 -13.66
C GLN A 16 -8.38 1.73 -12.20
N ILE A 17 -7.39 2.53 -11.82
CA ILE A 17 -6.93 2.64 -10.44
C ILE A 17 -7.87 3.53 -9.64
N ARG A 18 -8.33 3.03 -8.49
CA ARG A 18 -9.17 3.75 -7.54
C ARG A 18 -8.40 3.91 -6.24
N ILE A 19 -8.18 5.16 -5.86
CA ILE A 19 -7.50 5.52 -4.61
C ILE A 19 -8.54 6.01 -3.62
N ARG A 20 -8.48 5.52 -2.39
CA ARG A 20 -9.30 5.99 -1.29
C ARG A 20 -8.44 6.25 -0.07
N ASP A 21 -8.43 7.50 0.38
CA ASP A 21 -7.73 7.93 1.56
C ASP A 21 -8.66 7.92 2.78
N TYR A 22 -8.10 7.57 3.94
CA TYR A 22 -8.76 7.56 5.23
C TYR A 22 -7.90 8.30 6.25
N ASP A 23 -8.54 9.13 7.07
CA ASP A 23 -7.87 9.94 8.09
C ASP A 23 -7.53 9.14 9.37
N SER A 24 -8.08 7.94 9.52
CA SER A 24 -7.93 7.14 10.74
C SER A 24 -8.03 5.64 10.47
N GLN A 25 -7.33 4.85 11.29
CA GLN A 25 -7.34 3.39 11.22
C GLN A 25 -8.74 2.82 11.52
N GLU A 26 -9.51 3.48 12.38
CA GLU A 26 -10.87 3.09 12.74
C GLU A 26 -11.82 3.08 11.52
N ASP A 27 -11.71 4.07 10.63
CA ASP A 27 -12.49 4.10 9.38
C ASP A 27 -12.12 2.99 8.42
N LEU A 28 -10.86 2.55 8.47
CA LEU A 28 -10.35 1.43 7.71
C LEU A 28 -10.95 0.10 8.22
N LEU A 29 -10.95 -0.09 9.55
CA LEU A 29 -11.50 -1.26 10.24
C LEU A 29 -13.02 -1.41 10.06
N LYS A 30 -13.76 -0.31 9.90
CA LYS A 30 -15.20 -0.36 9.59
C LYS A 30 -15.50 -0.93 8.20
N ARG A 31 -14.54 -0.89 7.28
CA ARG A 31 -14.75 -1.24 5.87
C ARG A 31 -13.98 -2.48 5.41
N HIS A 32 -12.99 -2.91 6.18
CA HIS A 32 -12.13 -4.05 5.84
C HIS A 32 -12.00 -4.99 7.03
N ILE A 33 -11.94 -6.28 6.73
CA ILE A 33 -11.81 -7.32 7.75
C ILE A 33 -10.33 -7.46 8.09
N GLN A 34 -9.96 -7.11 9.32
CA GLN A 34 -8.63 -7.37 9.85
C GLN A 34 -8.43 -8.87 10.05
N ILE A 35 -7.32 -9.40 9.55
CA ILE A 35 -6.94 -10.82 9.68
C ILE A 35 -5.66 -11.00 10.50
N GLY A 36 -4.97 -9.91 10.82
CA GLY A 36 -3.76 -9.94 11.62
C GLY A 36 -3.19 -8.55 11.84
N VAL A 37 -1.93 -8.53 12.27
CA VAL A 37 -1.12 -7.32 12.45
C VAL A 37 0.24 -7.55 11.82
N ASP A 38 0.87 -6.50 11.33
CA ASP A 38 2.23 -6.59 10.81
C ASP A 38 3.25 -6.67 11.96
N ASP A 39 4.08 -7.71 11.97
CA ASP A 39 5.20 -7.86 12.92
C ASP A 39 6.58 -7.86 12.23
N CYS A 40 6.61 -8.06 10.90
CA CYS A 40 7.85 -8.30 10.16
C CYS A 40 8.46 -7.04 9.53
N SER A 41 7.77 -5.90 9.49
CA SER A 41 8.33 -4.70 8.87
C SER A 41 9.60 -4.21 9.60
N THR A 42 10.59 -3.77 8.83
CA THR A 42 11.77 -3.08 9.37
C THR A 42 11.43 -1.65 9.83
N ASN A 43 10.36 -1.08 9.28
CA ASN A 43 9.84 0.20 9.73
C ASN A 43 8.94 0.01 10.96
N LEU A 44 9.41 0.47 12.13
CA LEU A 44 8.67 0.41 13.39
C LEU A 44 7.34 1.17 13.34
N ALA A 45 7.20 2.16 12.45
CA ALA A 45 5.94 2.89 12.28
C ALA A 45 4.83 2.05 11.61
N LEU A 46 5.17 0.90 11.02
CA LEU A 46 4.23 -0.01 10.38
C LEU A 46 3.91 -1.24 11.23
N ARG A 47 4.80 -1.60 12.15
CA ARG A 47 4.55 -2.72 13.06
C ARG A 47 3.33 -2.43 13.93
N GLY A 48 2.53 -3.46 14.14
CA GLY A 48 1.27 -3.39 14.87
C GLY A 48 0.11 -2.80 14.05
N LEU A 49 0.35 -2.31 12.82
CA LEU A 49 -0.74 -1.90 11.94
C LEU A 49 -1.50 -3.13 11.41
N PRO A 50 -2.81 -2.98 11.16
CA PRO A 50 -3.67 -4.08 10.78
C PRO A 50 -3.36 -4.62 9.39
N VAL A 51 -3.29 -5.94 9.26
CA VAL A 51 -3.30 -6.63 7.97
C VAL A 51 -4.75 -6.97 7.64
N PHE A 52 -5.20 -6.62 6.44
CA PHE A 52 -6.59 -6.79 6.01
C PHE A 52 -6.75 -7.91 4.99
N ARG A 53 -7.90 -8.60 5.06
CA ARG A 53 -8.26 -9.63 4.09
C ARG A 53 -8.35 -9.02 2.69
N GLY A 54 -7.58 -9.57 1.75
CA GLY A 54 -7.63 -9.17 0.34
C GLY A 54 -6.92 -7.84 0.03
N LEU A 55 -6.16 -7.29 0.97
CA LEU A 55 -5.26 -6.17 0.74
C LEU A 55 -3.82 -6.58 1.07
N ILE A 56 -2.88 -6.02 0.32
CA ILE A 56 -1.44 -6.13 0.50
C ILE A 56 -0.97 -4.88 1.24
N GLY A 57 -0.23 -5.06 2.33
CA GLY A 57 0.27 -4.01 3.21
C GLY A 57 0.21 -4.42 4.67
N PRO A 58 0.57 -3.52 5.60
CA PRO A 58 0.86 -2.09 5.44
C PRO A 58 2.18 -1.79 4.71
N ILE A 59 2.17 -0.84 3.76
CA ILE A 59 3.35 -0.39 3.00
C ILE A 59 3.62 1.08 3.31
N PRO A 60 4.88 1.51 3.56
CA PRO A 60 5.16 2.93 3.75
C PRO A 60 5.13 3.66 2.41
N GLU A 61 4.33 4.72 2.31
CA GLU A 61 4.31 5.64 1.18
C GLU A 61 4.66 7.06 1.66
N GLY A 62 5.85 7.55 1.32
CA GLY A 62 6.31 8.86 1.79
C GLY A 62 6.41 8.96 3.33
N ALA A 63 6.29 10.17 3.86
CA ALA A 63 6.60 10.44 5.28
C ALA A 63 5.48 10.06 6.26
N ASN A 64 4.21 10.13 5.86
CA ASN A 64 3.05 9.92 6.74
C ASN A 64 1.89 9.16 6.06
N ILE A 65 2.13 8.46 4.95
CA ILE A 65 1.08 7.68 4.29
C ILE A 65 1.38 6.20 4.49
N VAL A 66 0.37 5.46 4.95
CA VAL A 66 0.39 4.00 5.00
C VAL A 66 -0.49 3.52 3.87
N ARG A 67 0.10 2.82 2.90
CA ARG A 67 -0.61 2.29 1.75
C ARG A 67 -1.00 0.83 1.98
N TYR A 68 -2.22 0.52 1.57
CA TYR A 68 -2.72 -0.82 1.31
C TYR A 68 -3.15 -0.89 -0.15
N GLU A 69 -2.94 -2.02 -0.79
CA GLU A 69 -3.30 -2.18 -2.20
C GLU A 69 -3.93 -3.53 -2.49
N SER A 70 -4.82 -3.62 -3.48
CA SER A 70 -5.33 -4.92 -3.93
C SER A 70 -4.21 -5.73 -4.60
N PRO A 71 -4.23 -7.08 -4.55
CA PRO A 71 -3.25 -7.93 -5.21
C PRO A 71 -3.01 -7.58 -6.68
N GLU A 72 -4.07 -7.23 -7.41
CA GLU A 72 -4.02 -6.85 -8.82
C GLU A 72 -3.16 -5.60 -9.08
N VAL A 73 -3.22 -4.62 -8.17
CA VAL A 73 -2.40 -3.40 -8.23
C VAL A 73 -0.95 -3.75 -7.97
N PHE A 74 -0.69 -4.54 -6.92
CA PHE A 74 0.65 -5.00 -6.56
C PHE A 74 1.32 -5.76 -7.71
N GLU A 75 0.62 -6.71 -8.32
CA GLU A 75 1.12 -7.47 -9.46
C GLU A 75 1.42 -6.58 -10.66
N THR A 76 0.55 -5.59 -10.94
CA THR A 76 0.73 -4.67 -12.07
C THR A 76 1.96 -3.80 -11.86
N LEU A 77 2.07 -3.14 -10.70
CA LEU A 77 3.22 -2.31 -10.36
C LEU A 77 4.53 -3.11 -10.35
N THR A 78 4.48 -4.35 -9.85
CA THR A 78 5.64 -5.26 -9.84
C THR A 78 6.08 -5.64 -11.26
N LYS A 79 5.12 -5.90 -12.17
CA LYS A 79 5.40 -6.18 -13.59
C LYS A 79 5.98 -4.95 -14.29
N GLU A 80 5.44 -3.76 -14.06
CA GLU A 80 5.96 -2.51 -14.61
C GLU A 80 7.40 -2.24 -14.14
N TRP A 81 7.67 -2.46 -12.85
CA TRP A 81 9.01 -2.33 -12.29
C TRP A 81 10.00 -3.34 -12.92
N SER A 82 9.56 -4.58 -13.13
CA SER A 82 10.37 -5.61 -13.78
C SER A 82 10.60 -5.33 -15.27
N ALA A 83 9.65 -4.68 -15.94
CA ALA A 83 9.72 -4.33 -17.36
C ALA A 83 10.49 -3.02 -17.62
N ALA A 84 10.68 -2.18 -16.60
CA ALA A 84 11.49 -0.98 -16.68
C ALA A 84 12.96 -1.35 -16.93
N LYS A 85 13.39 -1.29 -18.20
CA LYS A 85 14.81 -1.48 -18.56
C LYS A 85 15.66 -0.48 -17.75
N PRO A 86 16.78 -0.91 -17.14
CA PRO A 86 17.68 0.03 -16.49
C PRO A 86 18.13 1.05 -17.53
N SER A 87 17.77 2.32 -17.34
CA SER A 87 18.28 3.40 -18.16
C SER A 87 19.79 3.47 -17.96
N GLN A 88 20.55 2.99 -18.94
CA GLN A 88 21.99 3.10 -19.00
C GLN A 88 22.32 4.60 -19.09
N GLN A 89 22.48 5.26 -17.95
CA GLN A 89 23.02 6.61 -17.88
C GLN A 89 24.47 6.53 -18.31
N ASN A 90 24.70 6.78 -19.60
CA ASN A 90 26.01 7.07 -20.15
C ASN A 90 26.54 8.31 -19.41
N LYS A 91 27.45 8.09 -18.46
CA LYS A 91 28.20 9.18 -17.86
C LYS A 91 29.25 9.64 -18.88
N PRO A 92 29.41 10.95 -19.10
CA PRO A 92 30.51 11.49 -19.91
C PRO A 92 31.87 11.26 -19.25
#